data_AF-U6RHK3-F1
#
_entry.id   AF-U6RHK3-F1
#
_cell.length_a   1.000
_cell.length_b   1.000
_cell.length_c   1.000
_cell.angle_alpha   90.00
_cell.angle_beta   90.00
_cell.angle_gamma   90.00
#
_symmetry.space_group_name_H-M   'P 1'
#
loop_
_entity.id
_entity.type
_entity.pdbx_description
1 polymer ?
#
loop_
_entity_poly.entity_id
_entity_poly.type
_entity_poly.pdbx_seq_one_letter_code
_entity_poly.pdbx_strand_id
1 'polypeptide(L)'
;MKKTMILFAMLIVGISTYAQTNDVEVTSEEIQEVMLPKPSFGDYFEGYTKKITYDRMIPPYGLEITFDKTVHIIFPAEISYVDLGSSNILAGKATGSENVIRVKAAVRGFETETNMAVITNDGSFYTFNH
;
A
#
# COMPACT_ATOMS: atom_id res chain seq x y z
N MET A 1 -31.30 10.61 37.91
CA MET A 1 -30.80 11.88 38.52
C MET A 1 -29.31 12.03 38.20
N LYS A 2 -28.97 13.04 37.39
CA LYS A 2 -27.71 13.84 37.33
C LYS A 2 -26.39 13.04 37.17
N LYS A 3 -25.60 13.22 36.10
CA LYS A 3 -24.70 14.35 35.77
C LYS A 3 -24.44 14.33 34.23
N THR A 4 -24.76 15.32 33.37
CA THR A 4 -23.99 16.54 33.00
C THR A 4 -22.49 16.23 32.76
N MET A 5 -21.74 16.60 31.71
CA MET A 5 -21.81 17.74 30.77
C MET A 5 -20.58 17.69 29.81
N ILE A 6 -20.74 17.67 28.47
CA ILE A 6 -19.77 18.19 27.48
C ILE A 6 -20.62 18.54 26.24
N LEU A 7 -21.20 19.73 26.06
CA LEU A 7 -20.64 21.07 25.84
C LEU A 7 -19.53 21.12 24.76
N PHE A 8 -19.95 21.15 23.49
CA PHE A 8 -19.20 21.83 22.42
C PHE A 8 -20.21 22.62 21.57
N ALA A 9 -20.66 23.75 22.10
CA ALA A 9 -21.44 24.73 21.36
C ALA A 9 -20.59 25.98 21.14
N MET A 10 -20.58 26.43 19.88
CA MET A 10 -20.20 27.74 19.37
C MET A 10 -18.70 28.09 19.32
N LEU A 11 -18.18 28.28 18.11
CA LEU A 11 -18.19 29.58 17.39
C LEU A 11 -17.61 29.32 15.99
N ILE A 12 -18.16 29.85 14.89
CA ILE A 12 -17.80 31.10 14.20
C ILE A 12 -18.62 31.05 12.89
N VAL A 13 -19.17 32.07 12.23
CA VAL A 13 -19.40 33.52 12.37
C VAL A 13 -20.45 33.81 11.26
N GLY A 14 -21.36 34.75 11.50
CA GLY A 14 -22.47 35.02 10.59
C GLY A 14 -22.09 35.64 9.25
N ILE A 15 -23.05 35.63 8.32
CA ILE A 15 -23.12 36.64 7.27
C ILE A 15 -24.54 37.17 7.20
N SER A 16 -24.59 38.49 7.24
CA SER A 16 -25.69 39.40 7.00
C SER A 16 -26.56 39.08 5.79
N THR A 17 -27.83 39.44 5.93
CA THR A 17 -28.82 39.68 4.87
C THR A 17 -28.22 40.43 3.67
N TYR A 18 -28.20 39.82 2.48
CA TYR A 18 -28.39 40.50 1.20
C TYR A 18 -29.01 39.54 0.20
N ALA A 19 -30.01 40.04 -0.51
CA ALA A 19 -30.86 39.33 -1.44
C ALA A 19 -30.11 38.88 -2.71
N GLN A 20 -30.16 37.59 -3.02
CA GLN A 20 -30.35 37.05 -4.37
C GLN A 20 -30.74 35.58 -4.22
N THR A 21 -31.98 35.28 -4.60
CA THR A 21 -32.57 33.95 -4.58
C THR A 21 -31.82 33.04 -5.55
N ASN A 22 -31.01 32.14 -4.99
CA ASN A 22 -30.78 30.80 -5.47
C ASN A 22 -30.54 29.98 -4.21
N ASP A 23 -31.64 29.60 -3.56
CA ASP A 23 -31.62 28.77 -2.36
C ASP A 23 -31.03 27.41 -2.76
N VAL A 24 -29.71 27.26 -2.62
CA VAL A 24 -29.11 25.93 -2.51
C VAL A 24 -29.52 25.45 -1.13
N GLU A 25 -30.68 24.81 -1.10
CA GLU A 25 -31.25 24.17 0.08
C GLU A 25 -30.38 22.95 0.37
N VAL A 26 -29.30 23.17 1.12
CA VAL A 26 -28.38 22.10 1.54
C VAL A 26 -29.19 21.14 2.42
N THR A 27 -29.52 19.99 1.87
CA THR A 27 -30.40 19.03 2.53
C THR A 27 -29.64 18.29 3.63
N SER A 28 -30.37 17.83 4.65
CA SER A 28 -29.83 16.99 5.72
C SER A 28 -29.11 15.74 5.18
N GLU A 29 -29.47 15.30 3.97
CA GLU A 29 -28.88 14.17 3.25
C GLU A 29 -27.47 14.50 2.73
N GLU A 30 -27.23 15.71 2.18
CA GLU A 30 -25.91 16.17 1.74
C GLU A 30 -24.92 16.29 2.91
N ILE A 31 -25.37 16.77 4.07
CA ILE A 31 -24.54 16.86 5.28
C ILE A 31 -24.19 15.46 5.81
N GLN A 32 -25.10 14.51 5.66
CA GLN A 32 -24.92 13.13 6.11
C GLN A 32 -23.97 12.35 5.19
N GLU A 33 -23.95 12.63 3.88
CA GLU A 33 -22.98 12.05 2.93
C GLU A 33 -21.55 12.51 3.24
N VAL A 34 -21.35 13.77 3.63
CA VAL A 34 -20.02 14.32 3.98
C VAL A 34 -19.44 13.70 5.26
N MET A 35 -20.30 13.27 6.21
CA MET A 35 -19.87 12.66 7.48
C MET A 35 -19.66 11.15 7.44
N LEU A 36 -20.07 10.46 6.37
CA LEU A 36 -19.81 9.04 6.19
C LEU A 36 -18.40 8.86 5.61
N PRO A 37 -17.55 7.97 6.18
CA PRO A 37 -16.28 7.64 5.56
C PRO A 37 -16.58 6.99 4.21
N LYS A 38 -16.37 7.75 3.12
CA LYS A 38 -16.55 7.25 1.75
C LYS A 38 -15.65 6.02 1.62
N PRO A 39 -16.18 4.85 1.21
CA PRO A 39 -15.33 3.67 0.99
C PRO A 39 -14.20 4.06 0.05
N SER A 40 -12.96 3.79 0.45
CA SER A 40 -11.80 4.04 -0.40
C SER A 40 -11.91 3.16 -1.65
N PHE A 41 -12.43 3.73 -2.73
CA PHE A 41 -12.55 3.07 -4.04
C PHE A 41 -11.22 3.06 -4.81
N GLY A 42 -10.10 3.31 -4.11
CA GLY A 42 -8.79 3.45 -4.71
C GLY A 42 -8.65 4.66 -5.63
N ASP A 43 -9.56 5.64 -5.52
CA ASP A 43 -9.49 6.90 -6.25
C ASP A 43 -9.23 8.05 -5.27
N TYR A 44 -8.06 8.03 -4.65
CA TYR A 44 -7.58 9.08 -3.76
C TYR A 44 -7.29 10.40 -4.48
N PHE A 45 -7.38 10.40 -5.81
CA PHE A 45 -6.98 11.51 -6.67
C PHE A 45 -8.12 11.98 -7.56
N GLU A 46 -9.38 11.69 -7.22
CA GLU A 46 -10.56 12.26 -7.90
C GLU A 46 -10.52 12.13 -9.44
N GLY A 47 -10.01 11.01 -9.95
CA GLY A 47 -9.89 10.77 -11.39
C GLY A 47 -8.62 11.32 -12.07
N TYR A 48 -7.73 12.01 -11.35
CA TYR A 48 -6.40 12.42 -11.86
C TYR A 48 -5.40 11.25 -11.99
N THR A 49 -5.78 10.04 -11.60
CA THR A 49 -4.95 8.83 -11.73
C THR A 49 -5.65 7.71 -12.48
N LYS A 50 -4.88 6.94 -13.24
CA LYS A 50 -5.37 5.75 -13.94
C LYS A 50 -5.17 4.53 -13.05
N LYS A 51 -6.23 3.77 -12.80
CA LYS A 51 -6.17 2.50 -12.05
C LYS A 51 -5.32 1.48 -12.81
N ILE A 52 -4.40 0.82 -12.11
CA ILE A 52 -3.69 -0.36 -12.64
C ILE A 52 -4.66 -1.54 -12.56
N THR A 53 -4.93 -2.12 -13.72
CA THR A 53 -5.79 -3.29 -13.89
C THR A 53 -4.98 -4.59 -13.78
N TYR A 54 -5.64 -5.70 -13.47
CA TYR A 54 -4.98 -7.00 -13.22
C TYR A 54 -4.16 -7.54 -14.39
N ASP A 55 -4.44 -7.14 -15.63
CA ASP A 55 -3.63 -7.47 -16.82
C ASP A 55 -2.20 -6.93 -16.77
N ARG A 56 -1.95 -5.88 -15.98
CA ARG A 56 -0.62 -5.31 -15.76
C ARG A 56 0.01 -5.74 -14.45
N MET A 57 -0.73 -6.51 -13.63
CA MET A 57 -0.24 -6.99 -12.34
C MET A 57 0.44 -8.34 -12.54
N ILE A 58 1.68 -8.45 -12.04
CA ILE A 58 2.38 -9.73 -11.97
C ILE A 58 2.10 -10.32 -10.58
N PRO A 59 1.42 -11.47 -10.47
CA PRO A 59 1.14 -12.09 -9.18
C PRO A 59 2.44 -12.48 -8.46
N PRO A 60 2.57 -12.22 -7.14
CA PRO A 60 3.75 -12.60 -6.39
C PRO A 60 3.81 -14.11 -6.17
N TYR A 61 5.02 -14.65 -6.19
CA TYR A 61 5.31 -16.00 -5.73
C TYR A 61 5.36 -16.02 -4.21
N GLY A 62 4.73 -17.01 -3.58
CA GLY A 62 4.91 -17.26 -2.15
C GLY A 62 6.34 -17.72 -1.88
N LEU A 63 7.05 -17.02 -1.01
CA LEU A 63 8.42 -17.32 -0.63
C LEU A 63 8.48 -17.73 0.83
N GLU A 64 8.80 -18.99 1.09
CA GLU A 64 8.99 -19.49 2.46
C GLU A 64 10.48 -19.42 2.85
N ILE A 65 10.82 -18.49 3.73
CA ILE A 65 12.18 -18.33 4.27
C ILE A 65 12.17 -18.41 5.79
N THR A 66 13.32 -18.75 6.38
CA THR A 66 13.49 -18.80 7.83
C THR A 66 14.85 -18.22 8.22
N PHE A 67 15.05 -18.02 9.52
CA PHE A 67 16.33 -17.56 10.06
C PHE A 67 17.43 -18.64 10.04
N ASP A 68 17.07 -19.92 9.95
CA ASP A 68 18.06 -21.00 10.02
C ASP A 68 18.40 -21.59 8.64
N LYS A 69 17.54 -21.38 7.64
CA LYS A 69 17.71 -21.91 6.28
C LYS A 69 17.85 -20.79 5.25
N THR A 70 18.82 -20.94 4.35
CA THR A 70 18.94 -20.11 3.15
C THR A 70 18.24 -20.78 1.97
N VAL A 71 17.33 -20.05 1.30
CA VAL A 71 16.70 -20.49 0.06
C VAL A 71 17.51 -19.96 -1.12
N HIS A 72 17.71 -20.79 -2.14
CA HIS A 72 18.39 -20.38 -3.37
C HIS A 72 17.36 -20.39 -4.50
N ILE A 73 17.30 -19.29 -5.24
CA ILE A 73 16.40 -19.13 -6.38
C ILE A 73 17.29 -18.94 -7.60
N ILE A 74 17.05 -19.74 -8.65
CA ILE A 74 17.79 -19.70 -9.91
C ILE A 74 16.89 -19.04 -10.95
N PHE A 75 17.42 -18.04 -11.63
CA PHE A 75 16.77 -17.35 -12.72
C PHE A 75 17.33 -17.81 -14.08
N PRO A 76 16.54 -17.75 -15.16
CA PRO A 76 17.01 -18.11 -16.51
C PRO A 76 18.13 -17.20 -17.04
N ALA A 77 18.16 -15.94 -16.59
CA ALA A 77 19.11 -14.91 -16.99
C ALA A 77 19.79 -14.26 -15.78
N GLU A 78 20.88 -13.51 -16.03
CA GLU A 78 21.59 -12.75 -15.01
C GLU A 78 20.68 -11.75 -14.29
N ILE A 79 20.86 -11.64 -12.97
CA ILE A 79 20.14 -10.71 -12.12
C ILE A 79 20.74 -9.31 -12.28
N SER A 80 19.91 -8.36 -12.74
CA SER A 80 20.30 -6.97 -12.98
C SER A 80 19.91 -6.05 -11.83
N TYR A 81 18.81 -6.37 -11.14
CA TYR A 81 18.28 -5.57 -10.03
C TYR A 81 17.56 -6.44 -9.02
N VAL A 82 17.70 -6.08 -7.74
CA VAL A 82 17.04 -6.71 -6.61
C VAL A 82 16.53 -5.61 -5.67
N ASP A 83 15.27 -5.69 -5.31
CA ASP A 83 14.65 -4.84 -4.30
C ASP A 83 14.16 -5.68 -3.13
N LEU A 84 14.45 -5.23 -1.92
CA LEU A 84 13.98 -5.86 -0.68
C LEU A 84 13.05 -4.89 0.02
N GLY A 85 11.80 -5.30 0.25
CA GLY A 85 10.78 -4.44 0.84
C GLY A 85 11.08 -4.03 2.28
N SER A 86 11.89 -4.80 3.00
CA SER A 86 12.30 -4.49 4.37
C SER A 86 13.68 -5.05 4.70
N SER A 87 14.25 -4.54 5.79
CA SER A 87 15.47 -5.08 6.38
C SER A 87 15.28 -6.43 7.09
N ASN A 88 14.07 -6.97 7.14
CA ASN A 88 13.79 -8.29 7.73
C ASN A 88 14.18 -9.45 6.80
N ILE A 89 14.50 -9.17 5.53
CA ILE A 89 15.04 -10.13 4.57
C ILE A 89 16.47 -9.77 4.22
N LEU A 90 17.31 -10.78 4.12
CA LEU A 90 18.64 -10.70 3.55
C LEU A 90 18.63 -11.43 2.21
N ALA A 91 19.11 -10.75 1.17
CA ALA A 91 19.34 -11.36 -0.12
C ALA A 91 20.73 -11.00 -0.67
N GLY A 92 21.30 -11.91 -1.44
CA GLY A 92 22.56 -11.65 -2.14
C GLY A 92 22.85 -12.68 -3.23
N LYS A 93 23.50 -12.25 -4.30
CA LYS A 93 23.93 -13.15 -5.38
C LYS A 93 24.80 -14.28 -4.83
N ALA A 94 24.63 -15.48 -5.39
CA ALA A 94 25.47 -16.61 -5.06
C ALA A 94 26.88 -16.37 -5.59
N THR A 95 27.90 -16.74 -4.81
CA THR A 95 29.29 -16.57 -5.24
C THR A 95 29.55 -17.44 -6.47
N GLY A 96 30.02 -16.82 -7.56
CA GLY A 96 30.31 -17.51 -8.82
C GLY A 96 29.11 -17.74 -9.73
N SER A 97 27.94 -17.17 -9.43
CA SER A 97 26.75 -17.26 -10.30
C SER A 97 25.99 -15.94 -10.33
N GLU A 98 25.78 -15.41 -11.53
CA GLU A 98 25.12 -14.11 -11.72
C GLU A 98 23.58 -14.21 -11.81
N ASN A 99 23.06 -15.42 -12.00
CA ASN A 99 21.63 -15.72 -12.10
C ASN A 99 21.05 -16.45 -10.88
N VAL A 100 21.79 -16.55 -9.78
CA VAL A 100 21.32 -17.23 -8.55
C VAL A 100 21.35 -16.26 -7.39
N ILE A 101 20.23 -16.16 -6.67
CA ILE A 101 20.13 -15.37 -5.45
C ILE A 101 19.90 -16.26 -4.24
N ARG A 102 20.54 -15.91 -3.13
CA ARG A 102 20.36 -16.52 -1.81
C ARG A 102 19.49 -15.60 -1.00
N VAL A 103 18.42 -16.13 -0.41
CA VAL A 103 17.48 -15.37 0.41
C VAL A 103 17.32 -16.04 1.76
N LYS A 104 17.27 -15.23 2.82
CA LYS A 104 17.19 -15.68 4.20
C LYS A 104 16.49 -14.62 5.05
N ALA A 105 15.78 -15.04 6.10
CA ALA A 105 15.26 -14.09 7.08
C ALA A 105 16.40 -13.48 7.92
N ALA A 106 16.40 -12.18 8.11
CA ALA A 106 17.34 -11.46 8.97
C ALA A 106 17.01 -11.63 10.46
N VAL A 107 15.73 -11.87 10.79
CA VAL A 107 15.21 -12.00 12.15
C VAL A 107 14.29 -13.21 12.27
N ARG A 108 14.13 -13.75 13.49
CA ARG A 108 13.22 -14.88 13.76
C ARG A 108 11.78 -14.37 13.92
N GLY A 109 10.83 -15.03 13.26
CA GLY A 109 9.40 -14.86 13.53
C GLY A 109 8.86 -13.44 13.36
N PHE A 110 9.28 -12.73 12.31
CA PHE A 110 8.65 -11.45 12.00
C PHE A 110 7.26 -11.67 11.42
N GLU A 111 6.27 -10.96 11.96
CA GLU A 111 4.86 -11.10 11.57
C GLU A 111 4.47 -10.13 10.44
N THR A 112 5.29 -9.12 10.17
CA THR A 112 5.03 -8.13 9.13
C THR A 112 5.31 -8.73 7.76
N GLU A 113 4.30 -8.77 6.89
CA GLU A 113 4.48 -9.14 5.48
C GLU A 113 5.53 -8.25 4.83
N THR A 114 6.37 -8.85 4.00
CA THR A 114 7.35 -8.14 3.21
C THR A 114 7.47 -8.78 1.84
N ASN A 115 8.23 -8.14 0.95
CA ASN A 115 8.36 -8.59 -0.42
C ASN A 115 9.81 -8.50 -0.91
N MET A 116 10.05 -9.16 -2.03
CA MET A 116 11.29 -9.04 -2.79
C MET A 116 10.94 -9.00 -4.27
N ALA A 117 11.58 -8.10 -5.02
CA ALA A 117 11.47 -8.06 -6.48
C ALA A 117 12.84 -8.30 -7.13
N VAL A 118 12.84 -9.00 -8.25
CA VAL A 118 14.03 -9.28 -9.04
C VAL A 118 13.75 -8.96 -10.50
N ILE A 119 14.66 -8.21 -11.13
CA ILE A 119 14.69 -8.01 -12.57
C ILE A 119 15.95 -8.67 -13.11
N THR A 120 15.79 -9.36 -14.24
CA THR A 120 16.90 -9.99 -14.96
C THR A 120 17.25 -9.20 -16.23
N ASN A 121 18.45 -9.42 -16.76
CA ASN A 121 18.98 -8.69 -17.93
C ASN A 121 18.17 -8.92 -19.23
N ASP A 122 17.40 -10.00 -19.31
CA ASP A 122 16.46 -10.26 -20.41
C ASP A 122 15.13 -9.47 -20.28
N GLY A 123 14.97 -8.69 -19.21
CA GLY A 123 13.79 -7.87 -18.95
C GLY A 123 12.68 -8.61 -18.18
N SER A 124 12.91 -9.85 -17.75
CA SER A 124 11.92 -10.57 -16.94
C SER A 124 11.84 -9.98 -15.53
N PHE A 125 10.61 -9.89 -14.98
CA PHE A 125 10.33 -9.40 -13.63
C PHE A 125 9.71 -10.51 -12.78
N TYR A 126 10.24 -10.66 -11.57
CA TYR A 126 9.78 -11.63 -10.58
C TYR A 126 9.48 -10.88 -9.28
N THR A 127 8.34 -11.17 -8.68
CA THR A 127 7.95 -10.62 -7.37
C THR A 127 7.61 -11.75 -6.41
N PHE A 128 7.99 -11.60 -5.15
CA PHE A 128 7.86 -12.59 -4.10
C PHE A 128 7.26 -11.95 -2.86
N ASN A 129 6.34 -12.63 -2.19
CA ASN A 129 5.82 -12.22 -0.88
C ASN A 129 6.22 -13.25 0.18
N HIS A 130 6.49 -12.77 1.39
CA HIS A 130 6.75 -13.59 2.58
C HIS A 130 5.99 -13.04 3.79
#